data_AF-A0A1R1C4H3-F1
#
_entry.id   AF-A0A1R1C4H3-F1
#
_cell.length_a   1.000
_cell.length_b   1.000
_cell.length_c   1.000
_cell.angle_alpha   90.00
_cell.angle_beta   90.00
_cell.angle_gamma   90.00
#
_symmetry.space_group_name_H-M   'P 1'
#
loop_
_entity.id
_entity.type
_entity.pdbx_description
1 polymer ?
#
loop_
_entity_poly.entity_id
_entity_poly.type
_entity_poly.pdbx_seq_one_letter_code
_entity_poly.pdbx_strand_id
1 'polypeptide(L)' 'MSQIDSITDQPLLRSMIGDRIWRLMDSDPALFKQEVRDYFARGYPGWLVVRAKYPHIYLRDNRGRDV' A
#
# COMPACT_ATOMS: atom_id res chain seq x y z
N MET A 1 -1.08 -16.49 16.17
CA MET A 1 -1.32 -15.05 16.35
C MET A 1 -0.45 -14.31 15.36
N SER A 2 -1.05 -13.70 14.34
CA SER A 2 -0.32 -13.01 13.28
C SER A 2 0.32 -11.75 13.84
N GLN A 3 1.66 -11.74 13.85
CA GLN A 3 2.50 -10.60 14.18
C GLN A 3 2.04 -9.37 13.41
N ILE A 4 1.40 -8.44 14.11
CA ILE A 4 1.01 -7.14 13.56
C ILE A 4 2.33 -6.41 13.31
N ASP A 5 2.64 -6.14 12.04
CA ASP A 5 3.80 -5.33 11.65
C ASP A 5 3.58 -3.88 12.10
N SER A 6 3.82 -3.61 13.39
CA SER A 6 3.69 -2.30 14.02
C SER A 6 4.88 -1.42 13.64
N ILE A 7 4.87 -0.85 12.44
CA ILE A 7 5.84 0.20 12.08
C ILE A 7 5.51 1.50 12.87
N THR A 8 4.29 1.66 13.42
CA THR A 8 3.87 2.89 14.17
C THR A 8 2.62 2.71 15.07
N ASP A 9 2.34 1.51 15.59
CA ASP A 9 1.15 1.20 16.45
C ASP A 9 -0.25 1.48 15.84
N GLN A 10 -0.32 1.85 14.56
CA GLN A 10 -1.58 2.06 13.84
C GLN A 10 -1.94 0.81 13.03
N PRO A 11 -3.22 0.37 13.04
CA PRO A 11 -3.66 -0.76 12.23
C PRO A 11 -3.45 -0.44 10.73
N LEU A 12 -2.70 -1.30 10.05
CA LEU A 12 -2.52 -1.20 8.60
C LEU A 12 -3.70 -1.85 7.89
N LEU A 13 -4.29 -1.14 6.93
CA LEU A 13 -5.30 -1.71 6.04
C LEU A 13 -4.60 -2.61 5.02
N ARG A 14 -5.03 -3.86 4.94
CA ARG A 14 -4.55 -4.83 3.96
C ARG A 14 -5.46 -4.82 2.74
N SER A 15 -4.91 -4.54 1.57
CA SER A 15 -5.62 -4.55 0.29
C SER A 15 -4.84 -5.35 -0.76
N MET A 16 -5.38 -5.44 -1.97
CA MET A 16 -4.80 -6.15 -3.11
C MET A 16 -4.88 -5.28 -4.37
N ILE A 17 -3.96 -5.55 -5.29
CA ILE A 17 -3.89 -4.97 -6.63
C ILE A 17 -3.88 -6.11 -7.64
N GLY A 18 -4.27 -5.83 -8.88
CA GLY A 18 -4.28 -6.84 -9.95
C GLY A 18 -2.89 -7.32 -10.34
N ASP A 19 -2.80 -8.54 -10.84
CA ASP A 19 -1.54 -9.19 -11.26
C ASP A 19 -0.76 -8.38 -12.30
N ARG A 20 -1.45 -7.62 -13.14
CA ARG A 20 -0.82 -6.71 -14.10
C ARG A 20 0.11 -5.71 -13.43
N ILE A 21 -0.32 -5.14 -12.29
CA ILE A 21 0.49 -4.19 -11.54
C ILE A 21 1.62 -4.95 -10.83
N TRP A 22 1.35 -6.14 -10.26
CA TRP A 22 2.39 -6.96 -9.63
C TRP A 22 3.54 -7.34 -10.56
N ARG A 23 3.28 -7.60 -11.86
CA ARG A 23 4.34 -7.88 -12.84
C ARG A 23 5.35 -6.74 -13.01
N LEU A 24 4.93 -5.51 -12.72
CA LEU A 24 5.82 -4.35 -12.75
C LEU A 24 6.83 -4.40 -11.60
N MET A 25 6.56 -5.11 -10.50
CA MET A 25 7.49 -5.17 -9.37
C MET A 25 8.85 -5.74 -9.80
N ASP A 26 8.86 -6.74 -10.70
CA ASP A 26 10.09 -7.37 -11.19
C ASP A 26 10.67 -6.66 -12.42
N SER A 27 9.81 -6.07 -13.27
CA SER A 27 10.22 -5.48 -14.55
C SER A 27 10.59 -4.00 -14.45
N ASP A 28 9.78 -3.22 -13.72
CA ASP A 28 9.97 -1.78 -13.51
C ASP A 28 9.45 -1.37 -12.12
N PRO A 29 10.31 -1.44 -11.09
CA PRO A 29 9.94 -1.09 -9.73
C PRO A 29 9.52 0.37 -9.53
N ALA A 30 9.95 1.28 -10.43
CA ALA A 30 9.58 2.69 -10.36
C ALA A 30 8.14 2.88 -10.84
N LEU A 31 7.82 2.28 -11.99
CA LEU A 31 6.46 2.26 -12.53
C LEU A 31 5.50 1.51 -11.59
N PHE A 32 5.95 0.41 -10.98
CA PHE A 32 5.18 -0.28 -9.94
C PHE A 32 4.76 0.66 -8.81
N LYS A 33 5.70 1.42 -8.24
CA LYS A 33 5.40 2.37 -7.15
C LYS A 33 4.40 3.45 -7.60
N GLN A 34 4.51 3.92 -8.84
CA GLN A 34 3.60 4.93 -9.39
C GLN A 34 2.20 4.36 -9.58
N GLU A 35 2.07 3.24 -10.29
CA GLU A 35 0.79 2.58 -10.54
C GLU A 35 0.05 2.18 -9.26
N VAL A 36 0.79 1.66 -8.26
CA VAL A 36 0.22 1.33 -6.95
C VAL A 36 -0.31 2.58 -6.24
N ARG A 37 0.45 3.68 -6.26
CA ARG A 37 -0.01 4.95 -5.68
C ARG A 37 -1.26 5.47 -6.39
N ASP A 38 -1.27 5.47 -7.72
CA ASP A 38 -2.40 5.97 -8.52
C ASP A 38 -3.64 5.08 -8.37
N TYR A 39 -3.45 3.76 -8.25
CA TYR A 39 -4.53 2.82 -7.96
C TYR A 39 -5.20 3.13 -6.61
N PHE A 40 -4.40 3.29 -5.54
CA PHE A 40 -4.95 3.56 -4.21
C PHE A 40 -5.40 5.01 -4.02
N ALA A 41 -4.82 5.99 -4.72
CA ALA A 41 -5.28 7.38 -4.67
C ALA A 41 -6.74 7.52 -5.16
N ARG A 42 -7.16 6.69 -6.12
CA ARG A 42 -8.52 6.67 -6.67
C ARG A 42 -9.54 6.06 -5.68
N GLY A 43 -9.19 4.98 -5.00
CA GLY A 43 -10.12 4.26 -4.10
C GLY A 43 -10.02 4.68 -2.62
N TYR A 44 -8.87 5.21 -2.21
CA TYR A 44 -8.51 5.48 -0.81
C TYR A 44 -7.83 6.86 -0.67
N PRO A 45 -8.54 7.96 -0.95
CA PRO A 45 -7.97 9.30 -0.83
C PRO A 45 -7.49 9.56 0.60
N GLY A 46 -6.25 10.03 0.81
CA GLY A 46 -5.70 10.26 2.17
C GLY A 46 -5.11 9.02 2.86
N TRP A 47 -5.07 7.86 2.19
CA TRP A 47 -4.29 6.71 2.64
C TRP A 47 -2.93 6.68 1.94
N LEU A 48 -1.92 6.19 2.66
CA LEU A 48 -0.55 6.06 2.15
C LEU A 48 -0.15 4.59 2.05
N VAL A 49 0.45 4.22 0.93
CA VAL A 49 1.05 2.90 0.74
C VAL A 49 2.36 2.86 1.52
N VAL A 50 2.42 2.03 2.56
CA VAL A 50 3.61 1.91 3.43
C VAL A 50 4.41 0.64 3.18
N ARG A 51 3.77 -0.42 2.66
CA ARG A 51 4.45 -1.68 2.36
C ARG A 51 3.74 -2.43 1.23
N ALA A 52 4.52 -3.07 0.38
CA ALA A 52 4.06 -4.06 -0.58
C ALA A 52 4.70 -5.41 -0.25
N LYS A 53 3.88 -6.47 -0.14
CA LYS A 53 4.34 -7.85 0.05
C LYS A 53 3.35 -8.78 -0.62
N TYR A 54 3.75 -9.38 -1.75
CA TYR A 54 2.86 -10.23 -2.54
C TYR A 54 2.09 -11.26 -1.68
N PRO A 55 0.75 -11.38 -1.84
CA PRO A 55 -0.12 -10.66 -2.77
C PRO A 55 -0.75 -9.37 -2.19
N HIS A 56 -0.30 -8.91 -1.03
CA HIS A 56 -0.90 -7.84 -0.24
C HIS A 56 -0.18 -6.49 -0.35
N ILE A 57 -0.97 -5.42 -0.33
CA ILE A 57 -0.50 -4.05 -0.12
C ILE A 57 -1.03 -3.57 1.22
N TYR A 58 -0.15 -2.91 1.98
CA TYR A 58 -0.48 -2.34 3.28
C TYR A 58 -0.56 -0.83 3.16
N LEU A 59 -1.71 -0.32 3.55
CA LEU A 59 -2.04 1.09 3.56
C LEU A 59 -2.10 1.57 5.01
N ARG A 60 -1.66 2.80 5.22
CA ARG A 60 -1.83 3.52 6.47
C ARG A 60 -2.79 4.67 6.25
N ASP A 61 -3.72 4.85 7.17
CA ASP A 61 -4.56 6.04 7.16
C ASP A 61 -3.71 7.25 7.55
N ASN A 62 -3.67 8.27 6.68
CA ASN A 62 -3.00 9.54 6.98
C ASN A 62 -4.02 10.66 7.22
N ARG A 63 -5.32 10.35 7.22
CA ARG A 63 -6.41 11.29 7.54
C ARG A 63 -6.43 11.51 9.05
N GLY A 64 -5.72 12.53 9.52
CA GLY A 64 -5.66 12.88 10.95
C GLY A 64 -4.26 13.02 11.53
N ARG A 65 -3.21 12.97 10.70
CA ARG A 65 -1.85 13.36 11.11
C ARG A 65 -1.55 14.84 10.78
N ASP A 66 -2.57 15.67 10.95
CA ASP A 66 -2.49 17.12 10.94
C ASP A 66 -2.64 17.57 12.41
N VAL A 67 -1.56 17.42 13.19
CA VAL A 67 -1.35 18.06 14.50
C VAL A 67 0.11 18.46 14.63
#